data_AF-A0AAV4A8D2-F1
#
_entry.id   AF-A0AAV4A8D2-F1
#
_cell.length_a   1.000
_cell.length_b   1.000
_cell.length_c   1.000
_cell.angle_alpha   90.00
_cell.angle_beta   90.00
_cell.angle_gamma   90.00
#
_symmetry.space_group_name_H-M   'P 1'
#
loop_
_entity.id
_entity.type
_entity.pdbx_description
1 polymer ?
#
loop_
_entity_poly.entity_id
_entity_poly.type
_entity_poly.pdbx_seq_one_letter_code
_entity_poly.pdbx_strand_id
1 'polypeptide(L)'
;MKMTGFHMSLSDFHVQAASGLIKVQRPPGRPLSDSFLPPGNGRQHAVGIRPVLDVRYDNLGHFPEWISRVRCKAACPGFTYVFCVKCKVHFCFNKDRNCFVDYHKK
;
A
#
# COMPACT_ATOMS: atom_id res chain seq x y z
N MET A 1 2.45 -53.12 -30.49
CA MET A 1 1.69 -52.20 -29.62
C MET A 1 2.26 -50.80 -29.79
N LYS A 2 1.55 -49.86 -30.42
CA LYS A 2 2.00 -48.46 -30.57
C LYS A 2 1.42 -47.67 -29.40
N MET A 3 2.27 -47.17 -28.50
CA MET A 3 1.86 -46.23 -27.46
C MET A 3 1.63 -44.87 -28.14
N THR A 4 0.37 -44.52 -28.37
CA THR A 4 0.00 -43.18 -28.82
C THR A 4 0.13 -42.23 -27.64
N GLY A 5 1.28 -41.55 -27.55
CA GLY A 5 1.47 -40.43 -26.64
C GLY A 5 0.44 -39.34 -26.94
N PHE A 6 -0.07 -38.72 -25.87
CA PHE A 6 -1.06 -37.64 -25.90
C PHE A 6 -0.46 -36.39 -26.58
N HIS A 7 -0.45 -36.35 -27.91
CA HIS A 7 -0.01 -35.20 -28.69
C HIS A 7 -1.21 -34.31 -29.01
N MET A 8 -1.36 -33.25 -28.22
CA MET A 8 -2.31 -32.16 -28.46
C MET A 8 -1.58 -30.97 -29.09
N SER A 9 -2.28 -30.20 -29.92
CA SER A 9 -1.70 -29.00 -30.51
C SER A 9 -1.44 -27.94 -29.44
N LEU A 10 -0.50 -27.03 -29.68
CA LEU A 10 -0.19 -25.94 -28.75
C LEU A 10 -1.42 -25.05 -28.50
N SER A 11 -2.28 -24.85 -29.51
CA SER A 11 -3.56 -24.16 -29.38
C SER A 11 -4.50 -24.89 -28.43
N ASP A 12 -4.64 -26.22 -28.54
CA ASP A 12 -5.52 -26.99 -27.67
C ASP A 12 -5.01 -26.98 -26.23
N PHE A 13 -3.70 -27.05 -26.05
CA PHE A 13 -3.07 -26.93 -24.74
C PHE A 13 -3.32 -25.56 -24.10
N HIS A 14 -3.20 -24.47 -24.86
CA HIS A 14 -3.53 -23.12 -24.36
C HIS A 14 -5.00 -22.99 -23.96
N VAL A 15 -5.92 -23.52 -24.76
CA VAL A 15 -7.36 -23.52 -24.44
C VAL A 15 -7.61 -24.34 -23.17
N GLN A 16 -6.98 -25.50 -23.04
CA GLN A 16 -7.13 -26.35 -21.86
C GLN A 16 -6.58 -25.66 -20.60
N ALA A 17 -5.40 -25.06 -20.67
CA ALA A 17 -4.81 -24.30 -19.57
C ALA A 17 -5.67 -23.08 -19.17
N ALA A 18 -6.14 -22.30 -20.14
CA ALA A 18 -7.03 -21.17 -19.89
C ALA A 18 -8.34 -21.62 -19.22
N SER A 19 -8.93 -22.71 -19.70
CA SER A 19 -10.16 -23.27 -19.11
C SER A 19 -9.96 -23.72 -17.66
N GLY A 20 -8.78 -24.27 -17.33
CA GLY A 20 -8.42 -24.65 -15.96
C GLY A 20 -8.29 -23.44 -15.03
N LEU A 21 -7.67 -22.36 -15.51
CA LEU A 21 -7.50 -21.13 -14.73
C LEU A 21 -8.83 -20.41 -14.48
N ILE A 22 -9.74 -20.39 -15.46
CA ILE A 22 -11.07 -19.75 -15.31
C ILE A 22 -11.96 -20.52 -14.33
N LYS A 23 -11.89 -21.86 -14.34
CA LYS A 23 -12.67 -22.71 -13.41
C LYS A 23 -12.25 -22.52 -11.95
N VAL A 24 -10.99 -22.15 -11.70
CA VAL A 24 -10.54 -21.76 -10.36
C VAL A 24 -10.93 -20.29 -10.14
N GLN A 25 -12.17 -20.05 -9.72
CA GLN A 25 -12.60 -18.75 -9.21
C GLN A 25 -11.82 -18.44 -7.92
N ARG A 26 -10.62 -17.86 -8.06
CA ARG A 26 -9.87 -17.37 -6.91
C ARG A 26 -10.57 -16.10 -6.43
N PRO A 27 -10.93 -16.01 -5.14
CA PRO A 27 -11.42 -14.75 -4.61
C PRO A 27 -10.34 -13.66 -4.84
N PRO A 28 -10.74 -12.43 -5.21
CA PRO A 28 -9.80 -11.32 -5.35
C PRO A 28 -9.23 -10.97 -3.96
N GLY A 29 -7.93 -11.19 -3.78
CA GLY A 29 -7.23 -10.89 -2.52
C GLY A 29 -7.34 -11.98 -1.44
N ARG A 30 -6.54 -11.77 -0.38
CA ARG A 30 -6.32 -12.66 0.78
C ARG A 30 -7.65 -13.22 1.32
N PRO A 31 -7.77 -14.55 1.54
CA PRO A 31 -9.02 -15.18 1.97
C PRO A 31 -9.51 -14.59 3.32
N LEU A 32 -10.80 -14.29 3.40
CA LEU A 32 -11.49 -13.94 4.65
C LEU A 32 -11.95 -15.23 5.36
N SER A 33 -11.59 -15.35 6.64
CA SER A 33 -11.91 -16.41 7.63
C SER A 33 -11.47 -17.83 7.22
N ASP A 34 -10.69 -18.57 8.00
CA ASP A 34 -10.84 -18.84 9.43
C ASP A 34 -9.47 -18.99 10.11
N SER A 35 -9.49 -18.84 11.43
CA SER A 35 -8.46 -18.98 12.45
C SER A 35 -7.34 -20.02 12.18
N PHE A 36 -6.16 -19.75 12.76
CA PHE A 36 -4.91 -20.56 12.74
C PHE A 36 -4.00 -20.41 11.50
N LEU A 37 -3.50 -19.20 11.25
CA LEU A 37 -2.20 -19.08 10.60
C LEU A 37 -1.11 -19.12 11.70
N PRO A 38 -0.03 -19.93 11.57
CA PRO A 38 1.20 -19.69 12.32
C PRO A 38 1.68 -18.26 12.02
N PRO A 39 2.54 -17.62 12.85
CA PRO A 39 3.01 -16.27 12.60
C PRO A 39 3.78 -16.23 11.29
N GLY A 40 3.05 -16.03 10.20
CA GLY A 40 3.59 -15.90 8.88
C GLY A 40 4.35 -14.59 8.87
N ASN A 41 5.63 -14.67 8.51
CA ASN A 41 6.50 -13.53 8.21
C ASN A 41 6.02 -12.77 6.95
N GLY A 42 4.71 -12.58 6.79
CA GLY A 42 4.19 -11.53 5.95
C GLY A 42 4.79 -10.25 6.51
N ARG A 43 5.65 -9.59 5.72
CA ARG A 43 6.09 -8.24 6.00
C ARG A 43 4.81 -7.43 6.16
N GLN A 44 4.35 -7.26 7.40
CA GLN A 44 3.41 -6.22 7.74
C GLN A 44 4.11 -4.97 7.23
N HIS A 45 3.59 -4.38 6.15
CA HIS A 45 4.10 -3.09 5.72
C HIS A 45 4.03 -2.23 6.96
N ALA A 46 5.19 -1.84 7.49
CA ALA A 46 5.27 -1.10 8.73
C ALA A 46 4.34 0.09 8.57
N VAL A 47 3.19 0.03 9.24
CA VAL A 47 2.24 1.12 9.22
C VAL A 47 3.01 2.25 9.86
N GLY A 48 3.41 3.24 9.06
CA GLY A 48 4.29 4.31 9.51
C GLY A 48 3.75 4.87 10.83
N ILE A 49 4.53 4.73 11.89
CA ILE A 49 4.14 5.10 13.25
C ILE A 49 3.80 6.60 13.20
N ARG A 50 2.53 6.93 13.47
CA ARG A 50 2.11 8.31 13.62
C ARG A 50 2.43 8.77 15.04
N PRO A 51 2.82 10.03 15.24
CA PRO A 51 3.02 10.58 16.58
C PRO A 51 1.70 10.58 17.37
N VAL A 52 1.83 10.53 18.69
CA VAL A 52 0.71 10.72 19.63
C VAL A 52 0.08 12.10 19.43
N LEU A 53 -1.21 12.24 19.71
CA LEU A 53 -1.96 13.48 19.51
C LEU A 53 -1.33 14.69 20.22
N ASP A 54 -0.82 14.50 21.45
CA ASP A 54 -0.19 15.59 22.20
C ASP A 54 1.04 16.13 21.48
N VAL A 55 1.89 15.23 20.96
CA VAL A 55 3.08 15.59 20.17
C VAL A 55 2.69 16.28 18.86
N ARG A 56 1.58 15.86 18.25
CA ARG A 56 1.07 16.43 17.00
C ARG A 56 0.60 17.87 17.18
N TYR A 57 -0.07 18.17 18.29
CA TYR A 57 -0.76 19.45 18.53
C TYR A 57 -0.01 20.42 19.45
N ASP A 58 1.16 20.04 19.95
CA ASP A 58 1.95 20.90 20.86
C ASP A 58 2.53 22.16 20.20
N ASN A 59 2.50 22.27 18.87
CA ASN A 59 3.04 23.40 18.10
C ASN A 59 4.54 23.71 18.36
N LEU A 60 5.29 22.80 18.99
CA LEU A 60 6.69 22.99 19.35
C LEU A 60 7.59 22.09 18.51
N GLY A 61 8.59 22.65 17.84
CA GLY A 61 9.61 21.88 17.12
C GLY A 61 9.12 21.17 15.85
N HIS A 62 8.01 21.60 15.25
CA HIS A 62 7.51 21.08 13.97
C HIS A 62 8.14 21.83 12.80
N PHE A 63 9.36 21.45 12.43
CA PHE A 63 10.07 22.06 11.31
C PHE A 63 9.84 21.29 10.00
N PRO A 64 9.60 21.99 8.88
CA PRO A 64 9.56 21.37 7.56
C PRO A 64 10.97 21.09 7.04
N GLU A 65 11.17 19.92 6.44
CA GLU A 65 12.41 19.56 5.74
C GLU A 65 12.07 18.97 4.36
N TRP A 66 12.99 19.12 3.41
CA TRP A 66 12.80 18.72 2.01
C TRP A 66 13.31 17.30 1.76
N ILE A 67 12.51 16.49 1.06
CA ILE A 67 12.80 15.10 0.72
C ILE A 67 12.38 14.77 -0.72
N SER A 68 12.47 13.49 -1.10
CA SER A 68 11.92 12.98 -2.35
C SER A 68 10.40 13.12 -2.43
N ARG A 69 9.89 13.11 -3.67
CA ARG A 69 8.46 13.28 -3.95
C ARG A 69 7.64 12.13 -3.38
N VAL A 70 6.71 12.43 -2.47
CA VAL A 70 5.80 11.44 -1.87
C VAL A 70 4.37 11.97 -1.80
N ARG A 71 3.40 11.07 -1.53
CA ARG A 71 2.00 11.46 -1.37
C ARG A 71 1.78 12.15 -0.03
N CYS A 72 0.99 13.23 -0.03
CA CYS A 72 0.56 13.88 1.19
C CYS A 72 -0.24 12.91 2.07
N LYS A 73 0.00 12.95 3.39
CA LYS A 73 -0.71 12.12 4.38
C LYS A 73 -1.93 12.78 5.01
N ALA A 74 -2.22 14.03 4.63
CA ALA A 74 -3.51 14.65 4.88
C ALA A 74 -4.57 14.11 3.91
N ALA A 75 -5.84 14.50 4.09
CA ALA A 75 -6.96 14.11 3.24
C ALA A 75 -6.97 14.83 1.87
N CYS A 76 -5.82 14.95 1.22
CA CYS A 76 -5.69 15.57 -0.09
C CYS A 76 -4.99 14.65 -1.10
N PRO A 77 -5.30 14.75 -2.41
CA PRO A 77 -4.71 13.92 -3.44
C PRO A 77 -3.30 14.39 -3.87
N GLY A 78 -2.73 15.41 -3.22
CA GLY A 78 -1.49 16.04 -3.64
C GLY A 78 -0.22 15.23 -3.35
N PHE A 79 0.84 15.57 -4.08
CA PHE A 79 2.22 15.18 -3.75
C PHE A 79 2.92 16.31 -3.01
N THR A 80 3.92 15.95 -2.22
CA THR A 80 4.75 16.90 -1.47
C THR A 80 6.20 16.44 -1.47
N TYR A 81 7.09 17.41 -1.28
CA TYR A 81 8.51 17.21 -0.99
C TYR A 81 8.82 17.56 0.46
N VAL A 82 7.82 17.94 1.25
CA VAL A 82 8.00 18.45 2.61
C VAL A 82 7.48 17.44 3.63
N PHE A 83 8.26 17.22 4.67
CA PHE A 83 7.84 16.46 5.86
C PHE A 83 8.17 17.20 7.15
N CYS A 84 7.45 16.87 8.21
CA CYS A 84 7.74 17.38 9.55
C CYS A 84 8.85 16.53 10.20
N VAL A 85 9.95 17.15 10.62
CA VAL A 85 11.10 16.47 11.23
C VAL A 85 10.71 15.74 12.52
N LYS A 86 9.78 16.29 13.30
CA LYS A 86 9.31 15.73 14.57
C LYS A 86 8.29 14.62 14.38
N CYS A 87 7.28 14.85 13.54
CA CYS A 87 6.22 13.88 13.29
C CYS A 87 6.63 12.76 12.32
N LYS A 88 7.66 12.97 11.49
CA LYS A 88 8.05 12.08 10.37
C LYS A 88 6.90 11.82 9.39
N VAL A 89 6.04 12.81 9.19
CA VAL A 89 4.89 12.74 8.29
C VAL A 89 4.96 13.83 7.21
N HIS A 90 4.49 13.49 6.01
CA HIS A 90 4.60 14.28 4.79
C HIS A 90 3.33 15.08 4.53
N PHE A 91 3.46 16.40 4.33
CA PHE A 91 2.33 17.31 4.11
C PHE A 91 2.61 18.30 3.00
N CYS A 92 1.57 18.71 2.26
CA CYS A 92 1.67 19.80 1.31
C CYS A 92 1.97 21.12 2.04
N PHE A 93 2.90 21.89 1.49
CA PHE A 93 3.24 23.23 1.93
C PHE A 93 3.46 24.12 0.70
N ASN A 94 2.35 24.52 0.07
CA ASN A 94 2.33 25.32 -1.16
C ASN A 94 1.39 26.51 -0.98
N LYS A 95 1.40 27.46 -1.95
CA LYS A 95 0.53 28.65 -1.94
C LYS A 95 -0.96 28.32 -1.80
N ASP A 96 -1.43 27.28 -2.51
CA ASP A 96 -2.87 26.96 -2.55
C ASP A 96 -3.33 26.05 -1.39
N ARG A 97 -2.40 25.32 -0.76
CA ARG A 97 -2.71 24.31 0.25
C ARG A 97 -1.59 24.20 1.27
N ASN A 98 -1.95 24.33 2.55
CA ASN A 98 -1.03 24.22 3.67
C ASN A 98 -1.45 23.11 4.65
N CYS A 99 -1.43 21.87 4.14
CA CYS A 99 -1.73 20.69 4.94
C CYS A 99 -0.76 20.49 6.12
N PHE A 100 0.43 21.09 6.06
CA PHE A 100 1.39 21.07 7.17
C PHE A 100 0.78 21.75 8.40
N VAL A 101 0.27 22.96 8.23
CA VAL A 101 -0.36 23.70 9.33
C VAL A 101 -1.67 23.03 9.78
N ASP A 102 -2.51 22.60 8.84
CA ASP A 102 -3.78 21.95 9.15
C ASP A 102 -3.59 20.65 9.95
N TYR A 103 -2.45 19.96 9.76
CA TYR A 103 -2.16 18.77 10.53
C TYR A 103 -1.80 19.09 11.98
N HIS A 104 -1.02 20.15 12.25
CA HIS A 104 -0.54 20.46 13.60
C HIS A 104 -1.48 21.37 14.40
N LYS A 105 -2.47 21.99 13.74
CA LYS A 105 -3.54 22.74 14.40
C LYS A 105 -4.70 21.81 14.77
N LYS A 106 -5.34 22.10 15.90
CA LYS A 106 -6.52 21.40 16.39
C LYS A 106 -7.79 21.99 15.78
#